data_AF-A0A2W3YX19-F1
#
_entry.id   AF-A0A2W3YX19-F1
#
_cell.length_a   1.000
_cell.length_b   1.000
_cell.length_c   1.000
_cell.angle_alpha   90.00
_cell.angle_beta   90.00
_cell.angle_gamma   90.00
#
_symmetry.space_group_name_H-M   'P 1'
#
loop_
_entity.id
_entity.type
_entity.pdbx_description
1 polymer ?
#
loop_
_entity_poly.entity_id
_entity_poly.type
_entity_poly.pdbx_seq_one_letter_code
_entity_poly.pdbx_strand_id
1 'polypeptide(L)'
;MTFFKRIKLEKHKPMQTKKEMKPRTARVLVWSVLLFLVLLVPFSYLKSQQALNKAKVIRKDTVAMIDKAKGQLEGQSVSGSPLYQRWLDPFVNEYLTVPKEEKAFKERQKVLSSMMSVDLSDTVRTNTTQKLVKKELYDLKKEQDFLVAVYRTTVEVTNPVEKEREVTKDKKKVKEKYLENMTTEKSMLVNIPFKEYEGRFKVVGFPYYTDETELTKGKVDPLEQEKNLDSVKLADSEKVEKFVGEFLDKYCEGNTKDMKYLMAKPEALKGYEVSDFKTDVKAKGKNYVVYVTLYLRDKESKEVHKEQMSLLINKKEKTYFVEKMTHYIGGIAND
;
A
#
# COMPACT_ATOMS: atom_id res chain seq x y z
N MET A 1 -71.01 2.55 -72.06
CA MET A 1 -70.49 3.77 -71.39
C MET A 1 -71.49 4.09 -70.29
N THR A 2 -71.15 4.12 -69.00
CA THR A 2 -70.14 4.95 -68.34
C THR A 2 -69.71 4.30 -67.02
N PHE A 3 -68.41 4.28 -66.75
CA PHE A 3 -67.83 3.86 -65.48
C PHE A 3 -67.85 5.04 -64.50
N PHE A 4 -68.50 4.90 -63.35
CA PHE A 4 -68.22 5.72 -62.17
C PHE A 4 -67.65 4.84 -61.06
N LYS A 5 -66.33 4.94 -60.89
CA LYS A 5 -65.57 4.29 -59.81
C LYS A 5 -65.85 5.07 -58.52
N ARG A 6 -66.57 4.48 -57.55
CA ARG A 6 -66.69 5.06 -56.20
C ARG A 6 -65.37 4.91 -55.46
N ILE A 7 -64.75 6.04 -55.11
CA ILE A 7 -63.63 6.12 -54.18
C ILE A 7 -64.19 5.81 -52.78
N LYS A 8 -63.69 4.75 -52.12
CA LYS A 8 -63.94 4.50 -50.70
C LYS A 8 -63.06 5.44 -49.89
N LEU A 9 -63.65 6.36 -49.13
CA LEU A 9 -62.95 7.11 -48.09
C LEU A 9 -62.44 6.13 -47.01
N GLU A 10 -61.15 6.21 -46.69
CA GLU A 10 -60.60 5.59 -45.49
C GLU A 10 -61.24 6.21 -44.25
N LYS A 11 -61.80 5.36 -43.39
CA LYS A 11 -62.31 5.78 -42.08
C LYS A 11 -61.12 6.06 -41.16
N HIS A 12 -60.99 7.31 -40.69
CA HIS A 12 -60.10 7.64 -39.59
C HIS A 12 -60.40 6.75 -38.36
N LYS A 13 -59.37 6.07 -37.83
CA LYS A 13 -59.46 5.37 -36.54
C LYS A 13 -59.51 6.42 -35.42
N PRO A 14 -60.46 6.34 -34.46
CA PRO A 14 -60.47 7.24 -33.32
C PRO A 14 -59.26 6.98 -32.41
N MET A 15 -58.73 8.05 -31.79
CA MET A 15 -57.67 7.99 -30.77
C MET A 15 -58.09 7.05 -29.64
N GLN A 16 -57.21 6.09 -29.30
CA GLN A 16 -57.43 5.20 -28.16
C GLN A 16 -57.27 6.00 -26.87
N THR A 17 -58.35 6.16 -26.11
CA THR A 17 -58.30 6.66 -24.73
C THR A 17 -57.53 5.66 -23.86
N LYS A 18 -56.53 6.16 -23.11
CA LYS A 18 -55.78 5.36 -22.13
C LYS A 18 -56.78 4.72 -21.17
N LYS A 19 -56.81 3.38 -21.11
CA LYS A 19 -57.58 2.65 -20.10
C LYS A 19 -57.03 3.01 -18.72
N GLU A 20 -57.77 3.80 -17.96
CA GLU A 20 -57.48 4.02 -16.55
C GLU A 20 -57.73 2.73 -15.77
N MET A 21 -56.76 2.35 -14.93
CA MET A 21 -56.86 1.15 -14.12
C MET A 21 -57.95 1.33 -13.07
N LYS A 22 -58.88 0.38 -13.00
CA LYS A 22 -59.94 0.38 -11.97
C LYS A 22 -59.29 0.42 -10.57
N PRO A 23 -59.81 1.21 -9.62
CA PRO A 23 -59.18 1.44 -8.30
C PRO A 23 -59.03 0.15 -7.49
N ARG A 24 -59.91 -0.83 -7.69
CA ARG A 24 -59.82 -2.17 -7.06
C ARG A 24 -58.60 -2.95 -7.57
N THR A 25 -58.28 -2.85 -8.86
CA THR A 25 -57.12 -3.50 -9.48
C THR A 25 -55.82 -2.81 -9.05
N ALA A 26 -55.83 -1.48 -8.98
CA ALA A 26 -54.69 -0.71 -8.45
C ALA A 26 -54.40 -1.06 -6.99
N ARG A 27 -55.43 -1.18 -6.15
CA ARG A 27 -55.29 -1.56 -4.74
C ARG A 27 -54.68 -2.96 -4.61
N VAL A 28 -55.18 -3.96 -5.35
CA VAL A 28 -54.61 -5.32 -5.34
C VAL A 28 -53.15 -5.34 -5.80
N LEU A 29 -52.80 -4.54 -6.81
CA LEU A 29 -51.43 -4.46 -7.32
C LEU A 29 -50.48 -3.85 -6.29
N VAL A 30 -50.91 -2.78 -5.61
CA VAL A 30 -50.14 -2.16 -4.51
C VAL A 30 -49.94 -3.15 -3.37
N TRP A 31 -50.99 -3.85 -2.91
CA TRP A 31 -50.86 -4.85 -1.85
C TRP A 31 -50.00 -6.04 -2.26
N SER A 32 -50.03 -6.46 -3.53
CA SER A 32 -49.17 -7.51 -4.07
C SER A 32 -47.69 -7.11 -4.07
N VAL A 33 -47.37 -5.86 -4.44
CA VAL A 33 -46.01 -5.34 -4.41
C VAL A 33 -45.52 -5.20 -2.96
N LEU A 34 -46.39 -4.76 -2.05
CA LEU A 34 -46.08 -4.60 -0.63
C LEU A 34 -45.81 -5.97 0.03
N LEU A 35 -46.61 -6.99 -0.28
CA LEU A 35 -46.39 -8.37 0.15
C LEU A 35 -45.05 -8.91 -0.38
N PHE A 36 -44.71 -8.61 -1.63
CA PHE A 36 -43.45 -9.04 -2.25
C PHE A 36 -42.23 -8.39 -1.57
N LEU A 37 -42.32 -7.11 -1.21
CA LEU A 37 -41.28 -6.39 -0.44
C LEU A 37 -41.07 -6.99 0.95
N VAL A 38 -42.14 -7.38 1.64
CA VAL A 38 -42.05 -8.03 2.96
C VAL A 38 -41.39 -9.40 2.87
N LEU A 39 -41.62 -10.16 1.79
CA LEU A 39 -41.00 -11.46 1.56
C LEU A 39 -39.51 -11.39 1.18
N LEU A 40 -39.02 -10.26 0.66
CA LEU A 40 -37.60 -10.07 0.32
C LEU A 40 -36.70 -9.93 1.57
N VAL A 41 -37.25 -9.44 2.68
CA VAL A 41 -36.51 -9.24 3.94
C VAL A 41 -35.99 -10.55 4.55
N PRO A 42 -36.82 -11.60 4.78
CA PRO A 42 -36.33 -12.87 5.29
C PRO A 42 -35.39 -13.59 4.31
N PHE A 43 -35.58 -13.43 3.00
CA PHE A 43 -34.67 -14.00 1.99
C PHE A 43 -33.27 -13.36 2.03
N SER A 44 -33.21 -12.05 2.27
CA SER A 44 -31.95 -11.31 2.43
C SER A 44 -31.26 -11.67 3.75
N TYR A 45 -32.03 -11.87 4.82
CA TYR A 45 -31.52 -12.34 6.11
C TYR A 45 -30.94 -13.76 6.02
N LEU A 46 -31.61 -14.69 5.33
CA LEU A 46 -31.10 -16.05 5.12
C LEU A 46 -29.78 -16.05 4.33
N LYS A 47 -29.65 -15.24 3.28
CA LYS A 47 -28.38 -15.08 2.55
C LYS A 47 -27.29 -14.44 3.41
N SER A 48 -27.62 -13.44 4.23
CA SER A 48 -26.70 -12.80 5.17
C SER A 48 -26.20 -13.78 6.24
N GLN A 49 -27.08 -14.60 6.81
CA GLN A 49 -26.72 -15.64 7.76
C GLN A 49 -25.88 -16.75 7.13
N GLN A 50 -26.16 -17.14 5.88
CA GLN A 50 -25.29 -18.06 5.13
C GLN A 50 -23.89 -17.46 4.90
N ALA A 51 -23.78 -16.16 4.57
CA ALA A 51 -22.50 -15.48 4.41
C ALA A 51 -21.72 -15.40 5.74
N LEU A 52 -22.40 -15.10 6.85
CA LEU A 52 -21.80 -15.08 8.19
C LEU A 52 -21.37 -16.48 8.66
N ASN A 53 -22.16 -17.51 8.37
CA ASN A 53 -21.81 -18.88 8.68
C ASN A 53 -20.63 -19.37 7.83
N LYS A 54 -20.58 -19.04 6.54
CA LYS A 54 -19.40 -19.30 5.69
C LYS A 54 -18.17 -18.57 6.20
N ALA A 55 -18.27 -17.30 6.60
CA ALA A 55 -17.15 -16.56 7.18
C ALA A 55 -16.67 -17.15 8.51
N LYS A 56 -17.58 -17.62 9.37
CA LYS A 56 -17.25 -18.33 10.62
C LYS A 56 -16.60 -19.69 10.36
N VAL A 57 -17.10 -20.45 9.37
CA VAL A 57 -16.53 -21.74 8.96
C VAL A 57 -15.14 -21.53 8.35
N ILE A 58 -14.95 -20.56 7.45
CA ILE A 58 -13.63 -20.19 6.90
C ILE A 58 -12.67 -19.83 8.04
N ARG A 59 -13.10 -19.04 9.03
CA ARG A 59 -12.28 -18.71 10.19
C ARG A 59 -11.92 -19.96 11.02
N LYS A 60 -12.88 -20.86 11.23
CA LYS A 60 -12.67 -22.12 11.96
C LYS A 60 -11.76 -23.09 11.22
N ASP A 61 -11.91 -23.22 9.90
CA ASP A 61 -11.10 -24.06 9.04
C ASP A 61 -9.68 -23.48 8.90
N THR A 62 -9.54 -22.15 8.85
CA THR A 62 -8.25 -21.47 8.91
C THR A 62 -7.55 -21.76 10.25
N VAL A 63 -8.27 -21.68 11.38
CA VAL A 63 -7.72 -22.03 12.70
C VAL A 63 -7.37 -23.52 12.78
N ALA A 64 -8.21 -24.42 12.27
CA ALA A 64 -7.93 -25.86 12.25
C ALA A 64 -6.75 -26.22 11.32
N MET A 65 -6.58 -25.51 10.19
CA MET A 65 -5.40 -25.64 9.33
C MET A 65 -4.15 -25.07 9.99
N ILE A 66 -4.26 -23.97 10.74
CA ILE A 66 -3.18 -23.41 11.56
C ILE A 66 -2.78 -24.42 12.65
N ASP A 67 -3.75 -25.08 13.32
CA ASP A 67 -3.48 -26.09 14.34
C ASP A 67 -2.89 -27.38 13.73
N LYS A 68 -3.33 -27.77 12.53
CA LYS A 68 -2.72 -28.87 11.77
C LYS A 68 -1.31 -28.54 11.29
N ALA A 69 -1.04 -27.27 10.97
CA ALA A 69 0.29 -26.76 10.66
C ALA A 69 1.18 -26.62 11.92
N LYS A 70 0.60 -26.28 13.08
CA LYS A 70 1.28 -26.31 14.39
C LYS A 70 1.77 -27.72 14.71
N GLY A 71 0.96 -28.75 14.45
CA GLY A 71 1.34 -30.16 14.68
C GLY A 71 2.45 -30.70 13.77
N GLN A 72 2.88 -29.95 12.74
CA GLN A 72 3.95 -30.40 11.83
C GLN A 72 5.22 -29.55 11.84
N LEU A 73 5.21 -28.33 12.40
CA LEU A 73 6.31 -27.38 12.23
C LEU A 73 6.38 -26.39 13.41
N GLU A 74 6.89 -26.84 14.55
CA GLU A 74 7.26 -25.94 15.66
C GLU A 74 8.70 -25.42 15.49
N GLY A 75 8.86 -24.10 15.46
CA GLY A 75 10.16 -23.43 15.41
C GLY A 75 10.00 -21.94 15.10
N GLN A 76 9.92 -21.11 16.13
CA GLN A 76 9.89 -19.64 16.01
C GLN A 76 11.26 -19.08 15.63
N SER A 77 11.29 -18.29 14.57
CA SER A 77 11.97 -16.99 14.55
C SER A 77 11.53 -16.25 13.29
N VAL A 78 10.68 -15.23 13.46
CA VAL A 78 10.49 -14.22 12.42
C VAL A 78 11.75 -13.36 12.45
N SER A 79 12.65 -13.62 11.52
CA SER A 79 13.85 -12.81 11.36
C SER A 79 13.44 -11.46 10.79
N GLY A 80 13.89 -10.34 11.37
CA GLY A 80 13.67 -8.97 10.87
C GLY A 80 14.33 -8.67 9.52
N SER A 81 14.61 -9.69 8.72
CA SER A 81 15.27 -9.63 7.43
C SER A 81 14.26 -9.39 6.31
N PRO A 82 14.54 -8.56 5.29
CA PRO A 82 13.66 -8.34 4.13
C PRO A 82 13.39 -9.57 3.25
N LEU A 83 13.92 -10.74 3.61
CA LEU A 83 13.74 -11.99 2.89
C LEU A 83 12.26 -12.38 2.72
N TYR A 84 11.42 -12.09 3.72
CA TYR A 84 9.99 -12.34 3.61
C TYR A 84 9.36 -11.52 2.47
N GLN A 85 9.80 -10.28 2.27
CA GLN A 85 9.28 -9.41 1.20
C GLN A 85 9.67 -9.96 -0.17
N ARG A 86 10.93 -10.38 -0.33
CA ARG A 86 11.39 -11.03 -1.56
C ARG A 86 10.60 -12.29 -1.90
N TRP A 87 10.17 -13.05 -0.89
CA TRP A 87 9.35 -14.24 -1.08
C TRP A 87 7.86 -13.92 -1.32
N LEU A 88 7.30 -12.92 -0.65
CA LEU A 88 5.91 -12.50 -0.81
C LEU A 88 5.64 -11.77 -2.11
N ASP A 89 6.62 -11.05 -2.64
CA ASP A 89 6.47 -10.30 -3.88
C ASP A 89 5.97 -11.13 -5.08
N PRO A 90 6.54 -12.30 -5.41
CA PRO A 90 5.98 -13.15 -6.46
C PRO A 90 4.58 -13.69 -6.09
N PHE A 91 4.32 -13.97 -4.81
CA PHE A 91 2.98 -14.36 -4.35
C PHE A 91 1.94 -13.27 -4.63
N VAL A 92 2.24 -12.00 -4.29
CA VAL A 92 1.35 -10.85 -4.53
C VAL A 92 1.07 -10.69 -6.02
N ASN A 93 2.10 -10.81 -6.86
CA ASN A 93 1.95 -10.72 -8.31
C ASN A 93 0.98 -11.79 -8.84
N GLU A 94 1.18 -13.03 -8.42
CA GLU A 94 0.38 -14.17 -8.85
C GLU A 94 -1.06 -14.09 -8.30
N TYR A 95 -1.22 -13.72 -7.02
CA TYR A 95 -2.51 -13.63 -6.36
C TYR A 95 -3.36 -12.50 -6.96
N LEU A 96 -2.78 -11.35 -7.27
CA LEU A 96 -3.51 -10.19 -7.79
C LEU A 96 -3.56 -10.13 -9.32
N THR A 97 -3.03 -11.13 -10.02
CA THR A 97 -3.16 -11.26 -11.48
C THR A 97 -4.07 -12.43 -11.80
N VAL A 98 -5.23 -12.17 -12.40
CA VAL A 98 -6.20 -13.20 -12.80
C VAL A 98 -6.23 -13.29 -14.33
N PRO A 99 -5.65 -14.36 -14.93
CA PRO A 99 -5.60 -14.50 -16.38
C PRO A 99 -6.94 -14.99 -16.96
N LYS A 100 -7.19 -14.64 -18.22
CA LYS A 100 -8.36 -15.12 -18.98
C LYS A 100 -8.26 -16.59 -19.37
N GLU A 101 -7.07 -16.97 -19.81
CA GLU A 101 -6.76 -18.27 -20.41
C GLU A 101 -6.80 -19.38 -19.37
N GLU A 102 -7.51 -20.47 -19.67
CA GLU A 102 -7.72 -21.58 -18.73
C GLU A 102 -6.39 -22.22 -18.29
N LYS A 103 -5.46 -22.42 -19.23
CA LYS A 103 -4.14 -22.98 -18.92
C LYS A 103 -3.38 -22.10 -17.94
N ALA A 104 -3.33 -20.79 -18.19
CA ALA A 104 -2.67 -19.83 -17.30
C ALA A 104 -3.36 -19.78 -15.93
N PHE A 105 -4.69 -19.88 -15.89
CA PHE A 105 -5.45 -19.91 -14.64
C PHE A 105 -5.16 -21.17 -13.81
N LYS A 106 -4.99 -22.34 -14.44
CA LYS A 106 -4.60 -23.58 -13.75
C LYS A 106 -3.18 -23.51 -13.20
N GLU A 107 -2.23 -22.99 -13.98
CA GLU A 107 -0.85 -22.80 -13.50
C GLU A 107 -0.78 -21.82 -12.33
N ARG A 108 -1.52 -20.70 -12.42
CA ARG A 108 -1.68 -19.77 -11.31
C ARG A 108 -2.14 -20.45 -10.03
N GLN A 109 -3.20 -21.27 -10.12
CA GLN A 109 -3.71 -21.99 -8.95
C GLN A 109 -2.67 -22.96 -8.37
N LYS A 110 -1.90 -23.64 -9.21
CA LYS A 110 -0.82 -24.53 -8.79
C LYS A 110 0.28 -23.78 -8.06
N VAL A 111 0.72 -22.64 -8.58
CA VAL A 111 1.72 -21.78 -7.94
C VAL A 111 1.21 -21.30 -6.59
N LEU A 112 0.01 -20.74 -6.51
CA LEU A 112 -0.57 -20.25 -5.26
C LEU A 112 -0.75 -21.38 -4.23
N SER A 113 -1.20 -22.55 -4.66
CA SER A 113 -1.36 -23.73 -3.78
C SER A 113 -0.03 -24.20 -3.18
N SER A 114 1.10 -23.99 -3.87
CA SER A 114 2.41 -24.31 -3.33
C SER A 114 2.89 -23.32 -2.25
N MET A 115 2.39 -22.07 -2.29
CA MET A 115 2.79 -20.99 -1.38
C MET A 115 1.84 -20.81 -0.20
N MET A 116 0.60 -21.32 -0.32
CA MET A 116 -0.45 -21.20 0.69
C MET A 116 -0.64 -22.51 1.47
N SER A 117 -1.11 -22.38 2.71
CA SER A 117 -1.58 -23.51 3.52
C SER A 117 -3.07 -23.78 3.32
N VAL A 118 -3.75 -22.93 2.56
CA VAL A 118 -5.19 -22.95 2.35
C VAL A 118 -5.51 -23.65 1.03
N ASP A 119 -6.60 -24.41 1.01
CA ASP A 119 -7.11 -25.04 -0.21
C ASP A 119 -7.75 -24.00 -1.13
N LEU A 120 -7.43 -24.09 -2.42
CA LEU A 120 -7.95 -23.23 -3.49
C LEU A 120 -8.87 -24.00 -4.46
N SER A 121 -9.20 -25.26 -4.17
CA SER A 121 -9.95 -26.15 -5.06
C SER A 121 -11.34 -25.66 -5.45
N ASP A 122 -11.94 -24.77 -4.65
CA ASP A 122 -13.24 -24.14 -4.88
C ASP A 122 -13.15 -22.84 -5.73
N THR A 123 -11.94 -22.43 -6.14
CA THR A 123 -11.74 -21.21 -6.92
C THR A 123 -12.23 -21.39 -8.37
N VAL A 124 -13.32 -20.70 -8.71
CA VAL A 124 -13.92 -20.77 -10.05
C VAL A 124 -13.37 -19.68 -10.97
N ARG A 125 -12.99 -20.06 -12.19
CA ARG A 125 -12.62 -19.09 -13.24
C ARG A 125 -13.84 -18.26 -13.65
N THR A 126 -13.67 -16.95 -13.70
CA THR A 126 -14.70 -16.03 -14.20
C THR A 126 -14.25 -15.42 -15.53
N ASN A 127 -15.14 -14.68 -16.21
CA ASN A 127 -14.77 -13.89 -17.39
C ASN A 127 -14.07 -12.57 -17.04
N THR A 128 -13.89 -12.29 -15.76
CA THR A 128 -13.16 -11.11 -15.27
C THR A 128 -11.67 -11.41 -15.26
N THR A 129 -10.88 -10.53 -15.84
CA THR A 129 -9.42 -10.56 -15.73
C THR A 129 -8.95 -9.46 -14.80
N GLN A 130 -7.83 -9.71 -14.14
CA GLN A 130 -7.20 -8.74 -13.26
C GLN A 130 -5.70 -8.69 -13.56
N LYS A 131 -5.12 -7.49 -13.59
CA LYS A 131 -3.69 -7.28 -13.77
C LYS A 131 -3.19 -6.38 -12.65
N LEU A 132 -2.15 -6.82 -11.95
CA LEU A 132 -1.46 -5.97 -10.99
C LEU A 132 -0.64 -4.89 -11.74
N VAL A 133 -0.87 -3.62 -11.40
CA VAL A 133 -0.19 -2.47 -12.00
C VAL A 133 0.92 -1.96 -11.08
N LYS A 134 0.58 -1.75 -9.81
CA LYS A 134 1.51 -1.25 -8.79
C LYS A 134 1.35 -2.06 -7.51
N LYS A 135 2.47 -2.31 -6.83
CA LYS A 135 2.49 -2.81 -5.44
C LYS A 135 3.61 -2.13 -4.67
N GLU A 136 3.38 -1.96 -3.38
CA GLU A 136 4.35 -1.44 -2.43
C GLU A 136 4.07 -2.09 -1.08
N LEU A 137 5.12 -2.56 -0.39
CA LEU A 137 4.97 -3.01 0.99
C LEU A 137 4.68 -1.77 1.84
N TYR A 138 3.50 -1.76 2.46
CA TYR A 138 2.96 -0.64 3.21
C TYR A 138 3.23 -0.76 4.72
N ASP A 139 3.01 -1.93 5.28
CA ASP A 139 3.17 -2.18 6.72
C ASP A 139 3.45 -3.66 6.98
N LEU A 140 3.98 -3.97 8.17
CA LEU A 140 4.15 -5.32 8.66
C LEU A 140 3.57 -5.41 10.07
N LYS A 141 2.43 -6.07 10.21
CA LYS A 141 1.75 -6.25 11.49
C LYS A 141 2.12 -7.59 12.10
N LYS A 142 2.35 -7.59 13.41
CA LYS A 142 2.55 -8.82 14.17
C LYS A 142 1.24 -9.21 14.84
N GLU A 143 0.72 -10.38 14.47
CA GLU A 143 -0.35 -11.06 15.19
C GLU A 143 0.25 -12.12 16.13
N GLN A 144 -0.52 -12.62 17.09
CA GLN A 144 -0.02 -13.53 18.14
C GLN A 144 0.81 -14.70 17.59
N ASP A 145 0.36 -15.30 16.48
CA ASP A 145 0.94 -16.52 15.92
C ASP A 145 1.58 -16.34 14.53
N PHE A 146 1.37 -15.21 13.85
CA PHE A 146 1.82 -14.97 12.47
C PHE A 146 2.10 -13.49 12.20
N LEU A 147 2.71 -13.19 11.06
CA LEU A 147 2.82 -11.84 10.55
C LEU A 147 1.79 -11.56 9.47
N VAL A 148 1.42 -10.30 9.33
CA VAL A 148 0.59 -9.81 8.22
C VAL A 148 1.37 -8.75 7.46
N ALA A 149 1.81 -9.09 6.25
CA ALA A 149 2.35 -8.11 5.33
C ALA A 149 1.19 -7.35 4.68
N VAL A 150 1.20 -6.03 4.78
CA VAL A 150 0.19 -5.17 4.16
C VAL A 150 0.81 -4.56 2.92
N TYR A 151 0.24 -4.83 1.75
CA TYR A 151 0.65 -4.23 0.49
C TYR A 151 -0.35 -3.17 0.07
N ARG A 152 0.12 -1.99 -0.32
CA ARG A 152 -0.67 -1.03 -1.08
C ARG A 152 -0.59 -1.41 -2.56
N THR A 153 -1.73 -1.61 -3.20
CA THR A 153 -1.78 -2.14 -4.56
C THR A 153 -2.71 -1.33 -5.45
N THR A 154 -2.41 -1.34 -6.75
CA THR A 154 -3.28 -0.86 -7.81
C THR A 154 -3.43 -1.99 -8.83
N VAL A 155 -4.68 -2.34 -9.15
CA VAL A 155 -5.01 -3.36 -10.14
C VAL A 155 -5.92 -2.80 -11.22
N GLU A 156 -5.73 -3.27 -12.45
CA GLU A 156 -6.68 -3.10 -13.54
C GLU A 156 -7.60 -4.33 -13.57
N VAL A 157 -8.90 -4.10 -13.49
CA VAL A 157 -9.93 -5.12 -13.59
C VAL A 157 -10.67 -4.92 -14.91
N THR A 158 -10.67 -5.96 -15.74
CA THR A 158 -11.45 -5.98 -16.99
C THR A 158 -12.57 -7.00 -16.87
N ASN A 159 -13.81 -6.55 -17.00
CA ASN A 159 -14.98 -7.42 -16.96
C ASN A 159 -15.89 -7.17 -18.17
N PRO A 160 -16.56 -8.22 -18.69
CA PRO A 160 -17.58 -8.03 -19.72
C PRO A 160 -18.82 -7.36 -19.11
N VAL A 161 -19.31 -6.33 -19.79
CA VAL A 161 -20.54 -5.61 -19.45
C VAL A 161 -21.50 -5.75 -20.62
N GLU A 162 -22.74 -6.14 -20.33
CA GLU A 162 -23.80 -6.21 -21.32
C GLU A 162 -24.28 -4.80 -21.66
N LYS A 163 -24.18 -4.41 -22.93
CA LYS A 163 -24.67 -3.14 -23.46
C LYS A 163 -25.67 -3.38 -24.58
N GLU A 164 -26.54 -2.40 -24.82
CA GLU A 164 -27.50 -2.40 -25.93
C GLU A 164 -27.04 -1.43 -27.03
N ARG A 165 -27.13 -1.86 -28.29
CA ARG A 165 -26.97 -0.98 -29.46
C ARG A 165 -28.20 -1.10 -30.36
N GLU A 166 -28.61 0.00 -30.99
CA GLU A 166 -29.59 -0.06 -32.08
C GLU A 166 -28.90 -0.47 -33.37
N VAL A 167 -29.41 -1.53 -34.01
CA VAL A 167 -28.93 -2.00 -35.30
C VAL A 167 -30.11 -2.08 -36.26
N THR A 168 -29.93 -1.60 -37.49
CA THR A 168 -30.97 -1.72 -38.51
C THR A 168 -30.85 -3.09 -39.18
N LYS A 169 -31.83 -3.96 -38.92
CA LYS A 169 -32.02 -5.23 -39.64
C LYS A 169 -33.34 -5.14 -40.40
N ASP A 170 -33.34 -5.46 -41.69
CA ASP A 170 -34.55 -5.43 -42.55
C ASP A 170 -35.36 -4.13 -42.48
N LYS A 171 -34.68 -2.98 -42.58
CA LYS A 171 -35.26 -1.62 -42.49
C LYS A 171 -35.98 -1.30 -41.16
N LYS A 172 -35.78 -2.10 -40.10
CA LYS A 172 -36.30 -1.86 -38.75
C LYS A 172 -35.14 -1.68 -37.77
N LYS A 173 -35.28 -0.73 -36.85
CA LYS A 173 -34.37 -0.55 -35.72
C LYS A 173 -34.65 -1.65 -34.68
N VAL A 174 -33.64 -2.46 -34.38
CA VAL A 174 -33.71 -3.52 -33.38
C VAL A 174 -32.63 -3.26 -32.33
N LYS A 175 -32.97 -3.41 -31.05
CA LYS A 175 -31.99 -3.38 -29.97
C LYS A 175 -31.28 -4.72 -29.88
N GLU A 176 -29.96 -4.71 -30.07
CA GLU A 176 -29.10 -5.88 -29.95
C GLU A 176 -28.23 -5.73 -28.69
N LYS A 177 -28.20 -6.79 -27.87
CA LYS A 177 -27.32 -6.88 -26.71
C LYS A 177 -25.95 -7.40 -27.15
N TYR A 178 -24.88 -6.77 -26.69
CA TYR A 178 -23.51 -7.22 -26.91
C TYR A 178 -22.70 -7.10 -25.62
N LEU A 179 -21.63 -7.88 -25.51
CA LEU A 179 -20.69 -7.80 -24.41
C LEU A 179 -19.55 -6.85 -24.81
N GLU A 180 -19.33 -5.83 -24.01
CA GLU A 180 -18.19 -4.94 -24.13
C GLU A 180 -17.30 -5.12 -22.91
N ASN A 181 -15.99 -5.26 -23.11
CA ASN A 181 -15.06 -5.29 -21.99
C ASN A 181 -14.87 -3.87 -21.47
N MET A 182 -15.16 -3.66 -20.19
CA MET A 182 -14.82 -2.43 -19.48
C MET A 182 -13.63 -2.69 -18.58
N THR A 183 -12.64 -1.81 -18.63
CA THR A 183 -11.48 -1.82 -17.74
C THR A 183 -11.60 -0.70 -16.72
N THR A 184 -11.38 -1.02 -15.45
CA THR A 184 -11.38 -0.07 -14.35
C THR A 184 -10.12 -0.26 -13.50
N GLU A 185 -9.56 0.83 -13.01
CA GLU A 185 -8.44 0.80 -12.08
C GLU A 185 -8.95 0.90 -10.64
N LYS A 186 -8.39 0.09 -9.75
CA LYS A 186 -8.75 0.07 -8.32
C LYS A 186 -7.49 0.00 -7.46
N SER A 187 -7.41 0.90 -6.49
CA SER A 187 -6.41 0.84 -5.42
C SER A 187 -7.01 0.26 -4.14
N MET A 188 -6.24 -0.56 -3.42
CA MET A 188 -6.62 -1.16 -2.14
C MET A 188 -5.41 -1.63 -1.35
N LEU A 189 -5.58 -1.75 -0.02
CA LEU A 189 -4.62 -2.48 0.81
C LEU A 189 -4.94 -3.97 0.77
N VAL A 190 -3.91 -4.79 0.64
CA VAL A 190 -3.98 -6.25 0.62
C VAL A 190 -3.15 -6.78 1.78
N ASN A 191 -3.82 -7.43 2.73
CA ASN A 191 -3.22 -7.97 3.94
C ASN A 191 -2.96 -9.46 3.74
N ILE A 192 -1.72 -9.90 3.91
CA ILE A 192 -1.26 -11.25 3.60
C ILE A 192 -0.72 -11.90 4.88
N PRO A 193 -1.48 -12.79 5.53
CA PRO A 193 -1.01 -13.50 6.72
C PRO A 193 -0.02 -14.60 6.34
N PHE A 194 1.18 -14.56 6.90
CA PHE A 194 2.25 -15.51 6.61
C PHE A 194 3.07 -15.86 7.86
N LYS A 195 3.80 -16.98 7.79
CA LYS A 195 4.74 -17.41 8.82
C LYS A 195 6.07 -17.79 8.20
N GLU A 196 7.12 -17.61 8.99
CA GLU A 196 8.46 -18.11 8.74
C GLU A 196 8.70 -19.35 9.61
N TYR A 197 9.27 -20.39 9.00
CA TYR A 197 9.66 -21.63 9.63
C TYR A 197 11.01 -22.06 9.07
N GLU A 198 12.06 -22.01 9.89
CA GLU A 198 13.43 -22.42 9.50
C GLU A 198 13.91 -21.75 8.19
N GLY A 199 13.67 -20.44 8.04
CA GLY A 199 14.03 -19.67 6.83
C GLY A 199 13.15 -19.92 5.60
N ARG A 200 12.07 -20.69 5.74
CA ARG A 200 11.05 -20.91 4.71
C ARG A 200 9.78 -20.16 5.07
N PHE A 201 9.05 -19.68 4.07
CA PHE A 201 7.84 -18.91 4.27
C PHE A 201 6.61 -19.64 3.74
N LYS A 202 5.47 -19.41 4.39
CA LYS A 202 4.17 -19.90 3.90
C LYS A 202 3.06 -18.92 4.24
N VAL A 203 2.14 -18.70 3.31
CA VAL A 203 0.90 -17.95 3.55
C VAL A 203 -0.06 -18.86 4.32
N VAL A 204 -0.51 -18.40 5.49
CA VAL A 204 -1.27 -19.23 6.45
C VAL A 204 -2.78 -18.94 6.45
N GLY A 205 -3.22 -18.01 5.62
CA GLY A 205 -4.63 -17.65 5.45
C GLY A 205 -4.88 -16.95 4.11
N PHE A 206 -6.15 -16.80 3.72
CA PHE A 206 -6.49 -16.02 2.54
C PHE A 206 -6.08 -14.55 2.71
N PRO A 207 -5.48 -13.92 1.69
CA PRO A 207 -5.33 -12.47 1.67
C PRO A 207 -6.68 -11.76 1.80
N TYR A 208 -6.70 -10.62 2.48
CA TYR A 208 -7.92 -9.83 2.67
C TYR A 208 -7.69 -8.34 2.42
N TYR A 209 -8.72 -7.68 1.89
CA TYR A 209 -8.65 -6.26 1.56
C TYR A 209 -9.04 -5.39 2.75
N THR A 210 -8.36 -4.25 2.90
CA THR A 210 -8.75 -3.17 3.82
C THR A 210 -8.68 -1.82 3.10
N ASP A 211 -9.41 -0.84 3.62
CA ASP A 211 -9.35 0.53 3.12
C ASP A 211 -8.10 1.24 3.66
N GLU A 212 -7.63 2.25 2.93
CA GLU A 212 -6.40 3.01 3.25
C GLU A 212 -6.59 4.04 4.39
N THR A 213 -7.63 3.90 5.20
CA THR A 213 -7.95 4.86 6.27
C THR A 213 -7.15 4.57 7.53
N GLU A 214 -5.86 4.92 7.53
CA GLU A 214 -5.04 5.14 8.75
C GLU A 214 -3.62 5.69 8.46
N LEU A 215 -3.48 6.51 7.40
CA LEU A 215 -2.17 7.04 6.94
C LEU A 215 -1.50 8.07 7.85
N THR A 216 -2.12 8.47 8.95
CA THR A 216 -1.60 9.52 9.83
C THR A 216 -1.47 9.00 11.25
N LYS A 217 -0.62 8.00 11.49
CA LYS A 217 -0.01 7.91 12.82
C LYS A 217 0.69 9.25 13.05
N GLY A 218 0.22 9.97 14.07
CA GLY A 218 0.28 11.42 14.19
C GLY A 218 1.67 12.06 14.10
N LYS A 219 1.69 13.38 14.02
CA LYS A 219 2.91 14.18 14.12
C LYS A 219 3.58 13.85 15.46
N VAL A 220 4.79 13.32 15.42
CA VAL A 220 5.69 13.31 16.58
C VAL A 220 6.26 14.71 16.74
N ASP A 221 6.47 15.12 17.99
CA ASP A 221 7.13 16.39 18.27
C ASP A 221 8.50 16.43 17.59
N PRO A 222 8.92 17.59 17.03
CA PRO A 222 10.23 17.75 16.45
C PRO A 222 11.31 17.34 17.46
N LEU A 223 12.36 16.66 16.98
CA LEU A 223 13.57 16.45 17.79
C LEU A 223 14.18 17.82 18.10
N GLU A 224 14.23 18.18 19.38
CA GLU A 224 14.78 19.44 19.84
C GLU A 224 16.26 19.29 20.26
N GLN A 225 17.00 20.40 20.19
CA GLN A 225 18.31 20.50 20.84
C GLN A 225 18.16 20.39 22.35
N GLU A 226 19.18 19.85 23.02
CA GLU A 226 19.20 19.82 24.48
C GLU A 226 19.22 21.24 25.07
N LYS A 227 18.19 21.57 25.84
CA LYS A 227 17.98 22.92 26.41
C LYS A 227 18.88 23.23 27.61
N ASN A 228 19.50 22.22 28.21
CA ASN A 228 20.28 22.34 29.46
C ASN A 228 21.80 22.46 29.25
N LEU A 229 22.25 22.68 28.01
CA LEU A 229 23.67 22.86 27.74
C LEU A 229 24.08 24.34 27.86
N ASP A 230 25.23 24.57 28.48
CA ASP A 230 25.75 25.91 28.69
C ASP A 230 26.25 26.55 27.39
N SER A 231 26.10 27.86 27.28
CA SER A 231 26.75 28.64 26.22
C SER A 231 28.27 28.63 26.37
N VAL A 232 28.98 28.50 25.26
CA VAL A 232 30.45 28.53 25.23
C VAL A 232 30.96 29.98 25.15
N LYS A 233 32.16 30.24 25.69
CA LYS A 233 32.86 31.51 25.47
C LYS A 233 33.14 31.71 23.98
N LEU A 234 32.93 32.91 23.46
CA LEU A 234 33.08 33.22 22.03
C LEU A 234 34.42 32.72 21.43
N ALA A 235 35.54 33.00 22.10
CA ALA A 235 36.87 32.60 21.62
C ALA A 235 37.10 31.06 21.58
N ASP A 236 36.38 30.30 22.40
CA ASP A 236 36.43 28.84 22.34
C ASP A 236 35.47 28.33 21.26
N SER A 237 34.30 28.98 21.07
CA SER A 237 33.37 28.71 19.97
C SER A 237 34.06 28.85 18.61
N GLU A 238 34.71 29.99 18.33
CA GLU A 238 35.40 30.23 17.05
C GLU A 238 36.46 29.18 16.71
N LYS A 239 37.18 28.67 17.73
CA LYS A 239 38.17 27.60 17.53
C LYS A 239 37.52 26.27 17.21
N VAL A 240 36.41 25.96 17.87
CA VAL A 240 35.64 24.73 17.60
C VAL A 240 34.99 24.82 16.22
N GLU A 241 34.42 25.96 15.85
CA GLU A 241 33.82 26.19 14.52
C GLU A 241 34.85 26.07 13.40
N LYS A 242 36.05 26.63 13.60
CA LYS A 242 37.15 26.46 12.65
C LYS A 242 37.52 24.99 12.47
N PHE A 243 37.66 24.25 13.56
CA PHE A 243 37.91 22.82 13.49
C PHE A 243 36.78 22.07 12.78
N VAL A 244 35.52 22.43 13.03
CA VAL A 244 34.37 21.83 12.35
C VAL A 244 34.43 22.07 10.85
N GLY A 245 34.77 23.29 10.41
CA GLY A 245 35.01 23.57 8.98
C GLY A 245 36.08 22.65 8.37
N GLU A 246 37.26 22.59 8.99
CA GLU A 246 38.36 21.72 8.53
C GLU A 246 37.98 20.23 8.53
N PHE A 247 37.22 19.79 9.55
CA PHE A 247 36.69 18.44 9.65
C PHE A 247 35.71 18.13 8.50
N LEU A 248 34.80 19.04 8.18
CA LEU A 248 33.80 18.87 7.12
C LEU A 248 34.43 18.84 5.73
N ASP A 249 35.43 19.69 5.49
CA ASP A 249 36.20 19.64 4.25
C ASP A 249 36.88 18.27 4.09
N LYS A 250 37.54 17.78 5.15
CA LYS A 250 38.18 16.45 5.17
C LYS A 250 37.18 15.31 5.03
N TYR A 251 35.99 15.45 5.62
CA TYR A 251 34.89 14.51 5.47
C TYR A 251 34.48 14.38 4.00
N CYS A 252 34.35 15.51 3.27
CA CYS A 252 33.97 15.56 1.86
C CYS A 252 35.10 15.22 0.86
N GLU A 253 36.35 15.14 1.30
CA GLU A 253 37.45 14.57 0.50
C GLU A 253 37.28 13.06 0.28
N GLY A 254 36.51 12.39 1.15
CA GLY A 254 36.18 10.98 0.98
C GLY A 254 37.30 10.00 1.37
N ASN A 255 38.32 10.45 2.12
CA ASN A 255 39.43 9.62 2.59
C ASN A 255 39.26 9.20 4.05
N THR A 256 38.73 8.00 4.29
CA THR A 256 38.54 7.48 5.65
C THR A 256 39.84 7.23 6.42
N LYS A 257 41.00 7.13 5.75
CA LYS A 257 42.29 6.97 6.44
C LYS A 257 42.69 8.25 7.16
N ASP A 258 42.44 9.41 6.56
CA ASP A 258 42.76 10.70 7.14
C ASP A 258 41.78 11.03 8.27
N MET A 259 40.51 10.63 8.12
CA MET A 259 39.48 10.81 9.15
C MET A 259 39.78 10.10 10.46
N LYS A 260 40.62 9.05 10.47
CA LYS A 260 41.10 8.38 11.71
C LYS A 260 41.80 9.34 12.67
N TYR A 261 42.40 10.40 12.16
CA TYR A 261 43.09 11.39 12.99
C TYR A 261 42.13 12.45 13.55
N LEU A 262 40.92 12.55 12.99
CA LEU A 262 39.95 13.58 13.32
C LEU A 262 38.73 13.04 14.08
N MET A 263 38.41 11.74 13.97
CA MET A 263 37.25 11.14 14.63
C MET A 263 37.46 9.70 15.09
N ALA A 264 36.70 9.30 16.11
CA ALA A 264 36.80 7.96 16.72
C ALA A 264 36.35 6.84 15.78
N LYS A 265 35.27 7.06 15.03
CA LYS A 265 34.71 6.12 14.04
C LYS A 265 34.80 6.76 12.65
N PRO A 266 35.85 6.49 11.87
CA PRO A 266 36.12 7.21 10.63
C PRO A 266 35.03 6.99 9.59
N GLU A 267 34.44 8.09 9.13
CA GLU A 267 33.44 8.15 8.08
C GLU A 267 33.83 9.26 7.09
N ALA A 268 33.54 9.10 5.81
CA ALA A 268 33.86 10.09 4.79
C ALA A 268 32.84 10.02 3.64
N LEU A 269 32.59 11.16 3.00
CA LEU A 269 31.64 11.32 1.91
C LEU A 269 32.39 11.70 0.63
N LYS A 270 32.19 10.92 -0.45
CA LYS A 270 32.74 11.20 -1.79
C LYS A 270 31.69 11.87 -2.67
N GLY A 271 32.15 12.64 -3.66
CA GLY A 271 31.28 13.24 -4.68
C GLY A 271 30.68 14.61 -4.31
N TYR A 272 30.89 15.09 -3.09
CA TYR A 272 30.39 16.37 -2.61
C TYR A 272 31.52 17.30 -2.18
N GLU A 273 31.22 18.59 -2.11
CA GLU A 273 32.04 19.63 -1.48
C GLU A 273 31.20 20.46 -0.50
N VAL A 274 31.84 20.99 0.54
CA VAL A 274 31.18 21.90 1.49
C VAL A 274 30.93 23.23 0.79
N SER A 275 29.66 23.62 0.68
CA SER A 275 29.28 24.90 0.06
C SER A 275 29.02 26.00 1.10
N ASP A 276 28.44 25.64 2.24
CA ASP A 276 28.23 26.50 3.40
C ASP A 276 27.96 25.60 4.62
N PHE A 277 28.15 26.13 5.82
CA PHE A 277 27.72 25.47 7.04
C PHE A 277 27.42 26.48 8.15
N LYS A 278 26.51 26.11 9.05
CA LYS A 278 26.20 26.88 10.26
C LYS A 278 26.33 26.00 11.48
N THR A 279 26.88 26.56 12.55
CA THR A 279 27.14 25.87 13.80
C THR A 279 26.39 26.52 14.96
N ASP A 280 25.98 25.70 15.91
CA ASP A 280 25.64 26.12 17.27
C ASP A 280 26.47 25.29 18.26
N VAL A 281 27.42 25.94 18.93
CA VAL A 281 28.38 25.29 19.83
C VAL A 281 27.91 25.45 21.27
N LYS A 282 27.76 24.31 21.95
CA LYS A 282 27.39 24.22 23.37
C LYS A 282 28.47 23.52 24.19
N ALA A 283 28.61 23.89 25.47
CA ALA A 283 29.49 23.19 26.40
C ALA A 283 28.76 21.98 27.01
N LYS A 284 29.46 20.84 27.09
CA LYS A 284 29.06 19.66 27.86
C LYS A 284 30.24 19.24 28.75
N GLY A 285 30.31 19.83 29.95
CA GLY A 285 31.44 19.65 30.87
C GLY A 285 32.77 20.15 30.27
N LYS A 286 33.72 19.25 30.00
CA LYS A 286 35.00 19.57 29.34
C LYS A 286 34.98 19.42 27.80
N ASN A 287 33.86 18.95 27.27
CA ASN A 287 33.64 18.68 25.86
C ASN A 287 32.69 19.71 25.25
N TYR A 288 32.53 19.65 23.94
CA TYR A 288 31.63 20.49 23.16
C TYR A 288 30.61 19.63 22.43
N VAL A 289 29.37 20.08 22.40
CA VAL A 289 28.33 19.57 21.49
C VAL A 289 28.12 20.62 20.42
N VAL A 290 28.29 20.25 19.16
CA VAL A 290 28.09 21.16 18.02
C VAL A 290 26.93 20.65 17.18
N TYR A 291 25.91 21.49 17.02
CA TYR A 291 24.85 21.25 16.05
C TYR A 291 25.23 21.95 14.74
N VAL A 292 25.31 21.19 13.65
CA VAL A 292 25.72 21.68 12.35
C VAL A 292 24.55 21.59 11.38
N THR A 293 24.27 22.67 10.67
CA THR A 293 23.50 22.66 9.43
C THR A 293 24.49 22.75 8.27
N LEU A 294 24.61 21.68 7.48
CA LEU A 294 25.59 21.56 6.41
C LEU A 294 24.92 21.67 5.05
N TYR A 295 25.53 22.42 4.15
CA TYR A 295 25.12 22.54 2.75
C TYR A 295 26.19 21.93 1.86
N LEU A 296 25.88 20.80 1.24
CA LEU A 296 26.76 20.04 0.37
C LEU A 296 26.43 20.33 -1.08
N ARG A 297 27.42 20.69 -1.89
CA ARG A 297 27.26 20.79 -3.34
C ARG A 297 27.74 19.51 -4.00
N ASP A 298 26.89 18.92 -4.82
CA ASP A 298 27.24 17.79 -5.67
C ASP A 298 28.26 18.24 -6.74
N LYS A 299 29.38 17.53 -6.85
CA LYS A 299 30.47 17.91 -7.76
C LYS A 299 30.08 17.75 -9.23
N GLU A 300 29.13 16.87 -9.56
CA GLU A 300 28.65 16.61 -10.92
C GLU A 300 27.45 17.51 -11.26
N SER A 301 26.36 17.39 -10.50
CA SER A 301 25.09 18.06 -10.81
C SER A 301 25.05 19.52 -10.38
N LYS A 302 25.94 19.94 -9.48
CA LYS A 302 25.99 21.26 -8.84
C LYS A 302 24.79 21.58 -7.94
N GLU A 303 23.88 20.63 -7.75
CA GLU A 303 22.78 20.72 -6.80
C GLU A 303 23.28 20.83 -5.36
N VAL A 304 22.53 21.54 -4.52
CA VAL A 304 22.87 21.73 -3.11
C VAL A 304 21.96 20.89 -2.23
N HIS A 305 22.52 19.88 -1.57
CA HIS A 305 21.87 19.09 -0.55
C HIS A 305 22.06 19.73 0.82
N LYS A 306 21.01 19.74 1.64
CA LYS A 306 21.04 20.28 3.00
C LYS A 306 20.82 19.14 4.00
N GLU A 307 21.73 18.99 4.94
CA GLU A 307 21.63 18.02 6.03
C GLU A 307 21.92 18.65 7.40
N GLN A 308 21.60 17.91 8.45
CA GLN A 308 21.91 18.28 9.83
C GLN A 308 22.75 17.19 10.47
N MET A 309 23.66 17.61 11.35
CA MET A 309 24.42 16.68 12.17
C MET A 309 24.67 17.25 13.57
N SER A 310 24.92 16.35 14.50
CA SER A 310 25.44 16.68 15.83
C SER A 310 26.84 16.08 15.96
N LEU A 311 27.75 16.82 16.61
CA LEU A 311 29.12 16.37 16.89
C LEU A 311 29.40 16.46 18.40
N LEU A 312 29.93 15.40 18.99
CA LEU A 312 30.59 15.43 20.30
C LEU A 312 32.08 15.63 20.06
N ILE A 313 32.61 16.75 20.53
CA ILE A 313 34.00 17.13 20.29
C ILE A 313 34.72 17.22 21.63
N ASN A 314 35.82 16.48 21.75
CA ASN A 314 36.73 16.61 22.88
C ASN A 314 37.99 17.38 22.48
N LYS A 315 38.60 18.06 23.46
CA LYS A 315 39.85 18.77 23.28
C LYS A 315 41.01 17.80 23.57
N LYS A 316 41.85 17.56 22.58
CA LYS A 316 43.16 16.90 22.73
C LYS A 316 44.25 17.97 22.83
N GLU A 317 45.40 17.62 23.39
CA GLU A 317 46.48 18.55 23.79
C GLU A 317 46.61 19.85 22.96
N LYS A 318 46.68 19.73 21.63
CA LYS A 318 46.81 20.87 20.70
C LYS A 318 45.68 20.99 19.66
N THR A 319 44.68 20.11 19.68
CA THR A 319 43.65 20.04 18.63
C THR A 319 42.31 19.53 19.17
N TYR A 320 41.30 19.49 18.32
CA TYR A 320 40.01 18.90 18.64
C TYR A 320 39.86 17.54 17.95
N PHE A 321 38.95 16.73 18.46
CA PHE A 321 38.68 15.41 17.92
C PHE A 321 37.20 15.05 18.12
N VAL A 322 36.58 14.53 17.06
CA VAL A 322 35.17 14.12 17.06
C VAL A 322 35.06 12.74 17.69
N GLU A 323 34.51 12.70 18.90
CA GLU A 323 34.25 11.46 19.63
C GLU A 323 33.03 10.72 19.07
N LYS A 324 31.97 11.46 18.72
CA LYS A 324 30.72 10.92 18.18
C LYS A 324 30.14 11.88 17.14
N MET A 325 29.60 11.34 16.06
CA MET A 325 28.87 12.06 15.01
C MET A 325 27.52 11.38 14.77
N THR A 326 26.46 12.15 14.57
CA THR A 326 25.14 11.67 14.17
C THR A 326 24.52 12.58 13.11
N HIS A 327 23.88 12.03 12.09
CA HIS A 327 23.21 12.81 11.01
C HIS A 327 21.78 13.28 11.40
N TYR A 328 21.59 13.70 12.65
CA TYR A 328 20.35 14.26 13.19
C TYR A 328 20.60 15.07 14.46
N ILE A 329 19.63 15.89 14.87
CA ILE A 329 19.64 16.69 16.10
C ILE A 329 19.15 15.84 17.29
N GLY A 330 19.81 15.95 18.45
CA GLY A 330 19.35 15.35 19.73
C GLY A 330 19.98 13.99 20.11
N GLY A 331 20.83 13.39 19.28
CA GLY A 331 21.40 12.03 19.49
C GLY A 331 22.67 11.92 20.33
N ILE A 332 23.22 13.04 20.82
CA ILE A 332 24.54 13.11 21.45
C ILE A 332 24.48 13.54 22.93
N ALA A 333 23.36 14.14 23.33
CA ALA A 333 23.09 14.63 24.67
C ALA A 333 22.91 13.52 25.72
N ASN A 334 22.22 12.43 25.36
CA ASN A 334 21.66 11.46 26.30
C ASN A 334 22.56 10.24 26.62
N ASP A 335 23.84 10.27 26.22
CA ASP A 335 24.84 9.28 26.67
C ASP A 335 25.64 9.82 27.87
#